data_AF-A0A1Q4YL77-F1
#
_entry.id   AF-A0A1Q4YL77-F1
#
_cell.length_a   1.000
_cell.length_b   1.000
_cell.length_c   1.000
_cell.angle_alpha   90.00
_cell.angle_beta   90.00
_cell.angle_gamma   90.00
#
_symmetry.space_group_name_H-M   'P 1'
#
loop_
_entity.id
_entity.type
_entity.pdbx_description
1 polymer ?
#
loop_
_entity_poly.entity_id
_entity_poly.type
_entity_poly.pdbx_seq_one_letter_code
_entity_poly.pdbx_strand_id
1 'polypeptide(L)'
;MEDHVSGTASFYGVLADGRLTYTAVDAANGTRTHGAVVSGASLGFVPKAMATLNFNTVLVTTSGGRLYRVDVITNSTSLAFNAPVLLGGGWTHDLLAYDGRGSLYGIADGVLRRYAVPVTKPGAGDITSDGVIGTGFTLKTLTATGPDWLLGTTSGGALLSYRIRGAGDWSRYELRSGTWQVFGRLLSAGGGVYFGHNAEGGLLRYTDANPYDGSGADLRGPDTVDAQGWSQVVLSAQPGTVG
;
A
#
# COMPACT_ATOMS: atom_id res chain seq x y z
N MET A 1 -19.93 -3.47 -20.87
CA MET A 1 -20.33 -2.96 -19.55
C MET A 1 -19.19 -2.08 -19.12
N GLU A 2 -19.41 -0.78 -18.97
CA GLU A 2 -18.44 0.06 -18.24
C GLU A 2 -18.50 -0.43 -16.80
N ASP A 3 -17.43 -1.04 -16.31
CA ASP A 3 -17.29 -1.29 -14.88
C ASP A 3 -17.20 0.07 -14.18
N HIS A 4 -18.27 0.42 -13.47
CA HIS A 4 -18.33 1.66 -12.72
C HIS A 4 -17.56 1.47 -11.42
N VAL A 5 -16.31 1.93 -11.41
CA VAL A 5 -15.51 2.10 -10.20
C VAL A 5 -16.35 2.80 -9.13
N SER A 6 -16.38 2.23 -7.94
CA SER A 6 -17.15 2.74 -6.81
C SER A 6 -16.42 2.52 -5.48
N GLY A 7 -16.84 3.26 -4.45
CA GLY A 7 -16.29 3.12 -3.10
C GLY A 7 -15.29 4.22 -2.73
N THR A 8 -14.75 4.09 -1.52
CA THR A 8 -13.86 5.09 -0.92
C THR A 8 -12.49 4.47 -0.72
N ALA A 9 -11.47 5.07 -1.33
CA ALA A 9 -10.08 4.74 -1.03
C ALA A 9 -9.68 5.40 0.28
N SER A 10 -9.50 4.59 1.33
CA SER A 10 -9.06 5.02 2.65
C SER A 10 -7.54 4.87 2.76
N PHE A 11 -6.84 5.99 2.93
CA PHE A 11 -5.39 6.02 3.03
C PHE A 11 -4.93 6.33 4.44
N TYR A 12 -3.98 5.52 4.92
CA TYR A 12 -3.18 5.84 6.09
C TYR A 12 -1.78 6.22 5.63
N GLY A 13 -1.15 7.13 6.35
CA GLY A 13 0.23 7.50 6.12
C GLY A 13 0.88 8.08 7.35
N VAL A 14 2.17 8.37 7.26
CA VAL A 14 2.94 8.94 8.37
C VAL A 14 3.74 10.14 7.88
N LEU A 15 3.72 11.23 8.64
CA LEU A 15 4.54 12.41 8.42
C LEU A 15 5.99 12.18 8.88
N ALA A 16 6.90 13.05 8.47
CA ALA A 16 8.31 12.97 8.86
C ALA A 16 8.56 13.08 10.38
N ASP A 17 7.59 13.60 11.16
CA ASP A 17 7.64 13.67 12.62
C ASP A 17 7.01 12.44 13.32
N GLY A 18 6.62 11.42 12.54
CA GLY A 18 6.05 10.18 13.04
C GLY A 18 4.55 10.26 13.37
N ARG A 19 3.86 11.38 13.11
CA ARG A 19 2.40 11.45 13.28
C ARG A 19 1.68 10.69 12.17
N LEU A 20 0.65 9.95 12.54
CA LEU A 20 -0.22 9.22 11.62
C LEU A 20 -1.16 10.21 10.92
N THR A 21 -1.53 9.91 9.69
CA THR A 21 -2.54 10.65 8.92
C THR A 21 -3.59 9.71 8.35
N TYR A 22 -4.81 10.22 8.19
CA TYR A 22 -5.89 9.55 7.46
C TYR A 22 -6.49 10.49 6.42
N THR A 23 -6.69 9.99 5.22
CA THR A 23 -7.35 10.70 4.11
C THR A 23 -8.30 9.75 3.39
N ALA A 24 -9.46 10.24 2.97
CA ALA A 24 -10.41 9.49 2.16
C ALA A 24 -10.59 10.15 0.79
N VAL A 25 -10.59 9.34 -0.25
CA VAL A 25 -10.77 9.77 -1.64
C VAL A 25 -11.88 8.92 -2.28
N ASP A 26 -12.82 9.57 -2.95
CA ASP A 26 -13.79 8.90 -3.81
C ASP A 26 -13.04 8.24 -4.97
N ALA A 27 -13.11 6.92 -5.06
CA ALA A 27 -12.31 6.17 -6.02
C ALA A 27 -12.83 6.31 -7.46
N ALA A 28 -14.09 6.70 -7.66
CA ALA A 28 -14.70 6.84 -8.98
C ALA A 28 -14.22 8.09 -9.71
N ASN A 29 -14.09 9.19 -8.98
CA ASN A 29 -13.79 10.51 -9.55
C ASN A 29 -12.51 11.16 -9.01
N GLY A 30 -11.86 10.56 -8.00
CA GLY A 30 -10.64 11.09 -7.42
C GLY A 30 -10.85 12.30 -6.50
N THR A 31 -12.09 12.62 -6.11
CA THR A 31 -12.35 13.72 -5.17
C THR A 31 -11.90 13.34 -3.78
N ARG A 32 -11.03 14.14 -3.16
CA ARG A 32 -10.74 14.01 -1.73
C ARG A 32 -11.99 14.38 -0.92
N THR A 33 -12.61 13.39 -0.29
CA THR A 33 -13.84 13.56 0.49
C THR A 33 -13.57 13.85 1.96
N HIS A 34 -12.38 13.52 2.46
CA HIS A 34 -11.99 13.77 3.85
C HIS A 34 -10.48 13.85 4.05
N GLY A 35 -10.05 14.68 5.01
CA GLY A 35 -8.65 14.75 5.46
C GLY A 35 -7.73 15.68 4.66
N ALA A 36 -6.42 15.65 4.90
CA ALA A 36 -5.73 14.75 5.82
C ALA A 36 -6.01 15.11 7.29
N VAL A 37 -6.55 14.16 8.04
CA VAL A 37 -6.63 14.26 9.50
C VAL A 37 -5.33 13.75 10.08
N VAL A 38 -4.70 14.54 10.94
CA VAL A 38 -3.39 14.22 11.54
C VAL A 38 -3.59 13.89 13.01
N SER A 39 -2.92 12.83 13.49
CA SER A 39 -2.96 12.47 14.89
C SER A 39 -2.27 13.52 15.78
N GLY A 40 -2.77 13.70 17.00
CA GLY A 40 -2.06 14.51 18.01
C GLY A 40 -0.78 13.84 18.52
N ALA A 41 -0.79 12.51 18.60
CA ALA A 41 0.36 11.71 19.02
C ALA A 41 1.25 11.30 17.83
N SER A 42 2.55 11.16 18.09
CA SER A 42 3.51 10.53 17.18
C SER A 42 3.64 9.03 17.51
N LEU A 43 3.98 8.22 16.51
CA LEU A 43 4.36 6.81 16.70
C LEU A 43 5.64 6.66 17.54
N GLY A 44 6.41 7.73 17.71
CA GLY A 44 7.71 7.73 18.38
C GLY A 44 8.87 7.32 17.47
N PHE A 45 8.59 7.05 16.19
CA PHE A 45 9.56 6.76 15.13
C PHE A 45 8.93 7.05 13.76
N VAL A 46 9.77 7.12 12.72
CA VAL A 46 9.32 7.18 11.33
C VAL A 46 9.39 5.77 10.73
N PRO A 47 8.27 5.20 10.27
CA PRO A 47 8.28 3.89 9.64
C PRO A 47 9.13 3.84 8.37
N LYS A 48 9.69 2.65 8.09
CA LYS A 48 10.38 2.33 6.84
C LYS A 48 9.40 1.88 5.76
N ALA A 49 8.49 0.98 6.11
CA ALA A 49 7.38 0.49 5.26
C ALA A 49 6.07 0.41 6.05
N MET A 50 4.95 0.38 5.34
CA MET A 50 3.60 0.36 5.92
C MET A 50 2.66 -0.55 5.10
N ALA A 51 1.78 -1.28 5.78
CA ALA A 51 0.62 -1.94 5.17
C ALA A 51 -0.62 -1.74 6.07
N THR A 52 -1.70 -1.21 5.50
CA THR A 52 -2.99 -1.09 6.16
C THR A 52 -3.76 -2.40 6.00
N LEU A 53 -4.20 -2.99 7.11
CA LEU A 53 -4.96 -4.24 7.05
C LEU A 53 -6.46 -3.96 6.92
N ASN A 54 -6.92 -3.00 7.70
CA ASN A 54 -8.31 -2.54 7.77
C ASN A 54 -8.35 -1.17 8.49
N PHE A 55 -9.55 -0.66 8.74
CA PHE A 55 -9.78 0.67 9.34
C PHE A 55 -9.20 0.86 10.75
N ASN A 56 -8.88 -0.21 11.48
CA ASN A 56 -8.38 -0.11 12.86
C ASN A 56 -6.98 -0.72 13.08
N THR A 57 -6.36 -1.25 12.02
CA THR A 57 -5.10 -2.00 12.12
C THR A 57 -4.16 -1.66 10.98
N VAL A 58 -2.99 -1.12 11.33
CA VAL A 58 -1.90 -0.82 10.40
C VAL A 58 -0.63 -1.52 10.88
N LEU A 59 0.12 -2.12 9.96
CA LEU A 59 1.43 -2.72 10.22
C LEU A 59 2.53 -1.80 9.68
N VAL A 60 3.60 -1.63 10.46
CA VAL A 60 4.73 -0.77 10.09
C VAL A 60 6.07 -1.40 10.44
N THR A 61 7.05 -1.27 9.56
CA THR A 61 8.45 -1.65 9.86
C THR A 61 9.26 -0.45 10.32
N THR A 62 10.35 -0.69 11.04
CA THR A 62 11.36 0.33 11.37
C THR A 62 12.68 0.04 10.67
N SER A 63 13.56 1.04 10.58
CA SER A 63 14.93 0.87 10.08
C SER A 63 15.75 -0.15 10.88
N GLY A 64 15.42 -0.36 12.15
CA GLY A 64 16.01 -1.38 13.03
C GLY A 64 15.47 -2.80 12.82
N GLY A 65 14.68 -3.04 11.77
CA GLY A 65 14.18 -4.38 11.43
C GLY A 65 13.10 -4.90 12.38
N ARG A 66 12.29 -4.01 12.96
CA ARG A 66 11.17 -4.38 13.84
C ARG A 66 9.83 -4.19 13.14
N LEU A 67 8.86 -5.05 13.44
CA LEU A 67 7.46 -4.88 13.03
C LEU A 67 6.62 -4.42 14.22
N TYR A 68 5.82 -3.39 13.99
CA TYR A 68 4.82 -2.91 14.94
C TYR A 68 3.43 -2.96 14.33
N ARG A 69 2.43 -3.20 15.19
CA ARG A 69 1.03 -2.97 14.90
C ARG A 69 0.60 -1.64 15.51
N VAL A 70 -0.08 -0.82 14.74
CA VAL A 70 -0.71 0.42 15.17
C VAL A 70 -2.22 0.18 15.24
N ASP A 71 -2.77 0.35 16.44
CA ASP A 71 -4.18 0.14 16.74
C ASP A 71 -4.92 1.47 16.66
N VAL A 72 -5.55 1.74 15.52
CA VAL A 72 -6.33 2.97 15.30
C VAL A 72 -7.66 2.87 16.03
N ILE A 73 -7.99 3.92 16.79
CA ILE A 73 -9.21 4.02 17.61
C ILE A 73 -10.28 4.81 16.85
N THR A 74 -9.91 5.94 16.28
CA THR A 74 -10.76 6.79 15.44
C THR A 74 -9.97 7.29 14.23
N ASN A 75 -10.64 7.43 13.10
CA ASN A 75 -10.05 7.95 11.84
C ASN A 75 -10.99 8.94 11.12
N SER A 76 -12.12 9.32 11.72
CA SER A 76 -13.07 10.26 11.14
C SER A 76 -12.69 11.69 11.51
N THR A 77 -13.45 12.36 12.38
CA THR A 77 -13.23 13.77 12.77
C THR A 77 -11.92 13.96 13.53
N SER A 78 -11.40 12.92 14.15
CA SER A 78 -10.10 12.89 14.83
C SER A 78 -9.37 11.59 14.54
N LEU A 79 -8.04 11.64 14.59
CA LEU A 79 -7.18 10.48 14.43
C LEU A 79 -6.48 10.16 15.75
N ALA A 80 -6.84 9.04 16.36
CA ALA A 80 -6.26 8.55 17.60
C ALA A 80 -5.89 7.07 17.47
N PHE A 81 -4.84 6.66 18.17
CA PHE A 81 -4.34 5.28 18.19
C PHE A 81 -3.74 4.94 19.55
N ASN A 82 -3.71 3.65 19.90
CA ASN A 82 -2.96 3.18 21.07
C ASN A 82 -1.47 3.11 20.76
N ALA A 83 -0.63 3.20 21.80
CA ALA A 83 0.82 3.01 21.67
C ALA A 83 1.16 1.80 20.76
N PRO A 84 2.07 1.95 19.77
CA PRO A 84 2.39 0.86 18.84
C PRO A 84 2.84 -0.41 19.55
N VAL A 85 2.29 -1.55 19.15
CA VAL A 85 2.56 -2.86 19.74
C VAL A 85 3.68 -3.54 18.95
N LEU A 86 4.81 -3.85 19.60
CA LEU A 86 5.90 -4.61 18.97
C LEU A 86 5.44 -6.05 18.70
N LEU A 87 5.54 -6.47 17.44
CA LEU A 87 5.22 -7.84 17.03
C LEU A 87 6.48 -8.72 16.88
N GLY A 88 7.66 -8.12 16.66
CA GLY A 88 8.91 -8.87 16.60
C GLY A 88 10.03 -8.18 15.81
N GLY A 89 11.19 -8.85 15.72
CA GLY A 89 12.35 -8.45 14.92
C GLY A 89 12.50 -9.26 13.63
N GLY A 90 13.51 -8.95 12.81
CA GLY A 90 13.77 -9.61 11.51
C GLY A 90 12.98 -9.05 10.33
N TRP A 91 12.24 -7.96 10.54
CA TRP A 91 11.38 -7.30 9.56
C TRP A 91 12.12 -6.17 8.86
N THR A 92 13.10 -6.53 8.02
CA THR A 92 13.99 -5.58 7.32
C THR A 92 13.39 -4.94 6.07
N HIS A 93 12.15 -5.31 5.72
CA HIS A 93 11.48 -4.95 4.47
C HIS A 93 11.41 -3.44 4.24
N ASP A 94 11.82 -3.03 3.04
CA ASP A 94 11.70 -1.67 2.51
C ASP A 94 10.30 -1.36 2.01
N LEU A 95 9.57 -2.40 1.62
CA LEU A 95 8.22 -2.32 1.06
C LEU A 95 7.32 -3.36 1.72
N LEU A 96 6.06 -2.98 1.95
CA LEU A 96 5.02 -3.86 2.47
C LEU A 96 3.73 -3.65 1.68
N ALA A 97 2.96 -4.72 1.48
CA ALA A 97 1.60 -4.65 0.94
C ALA A 97 0.75 -5.79 1.51
N TYR A 98 -0.48 -5.49 1.89
CA TYR A 98 -1.46 -6.48 2.32
C TYR A 98 -2.55 -6.62 1.26
N ASP A 99 -2.88 -7.85 0.89
CA ASP A 99 -3.78 -8.14 -0.24
C ASP A 99 -5.27 -8.08 0.12
N GLY A 100 -5.60 -7.85 1.40
CA GLY A 100 -6.98 -7.86 1.89
C GLY A 100 -7.56 -9.26 2.15
N ARG A 101 -6.82 -10.32 1.85
CA ARG A 101 -7.27 -11.73 1.91
C ARG A 101 -6.39 -12.61 2.81
N GLY A 102 -5.55 -12.01 3.64
CA GLY A 102 -4.73 -12.72 4.62
C GLY A 102 -3.27 -12.90 4.20
N SER A 103 -2.83 -12.32 3.08
CA SER A 103 -1.41 -12.34 2.69
C SER A 103 -0.78 -10.97 2.85
N LEU A 104 0.26 -10.91 3.67
CA LEU A 104 1.19 -9.78 3.74
C LEU A 104 2.42 -10.09 2.90
N TYR A 105 2.78 -9.17 2.01
CA TYR A 105 3.94 -9.24 1.16
C TYR A 105 4.97 -8.22 1.61
N GLY A 106 6.24 -8.61 1.56
CA GLY A 106 7.35 -7.71 1.86
C GLY A 106 8.53 -7.92 0.93
N ILE A 107 9.16 -6.82 0.53
CA ILE A 107 10.42 -6.84 -0.24
C ILE A 107 11.55 -6.28 0.63
N ALA A 108 12.63 -7.04 0.75
CA ALA A 108 13.90 -6.62 1.33
C ALA A 108 15.03 -7.08 0.39
N ASP A 109 15.94 -6.18 0.02
CA ASP A 109 17.11 -6.51 -0.81
C ASP A 109 16.76 -7.30 -2.09
N GLY A 110 15.63 -6.95 -2.73
CA GLY A 110 15.13 -7.61 -3.94
C GLY A 110 14.55 -9.02 -3.74
N VAL A 111 14.37 -9.45 -2.49
CA VAL A 111 13.71 -10.72 -2.13
C VAL A 111 12.27 -10.45 -1.74
N LEU A 112 11.32 -11.03 -2.49
CA LEU A 112 9.90 -11.01 -2.11
C LEU A 112 9.61 -12.16 -1.16
N ARG A 113 8.93 -11.85 -0.05
CA ARG A 113 8.43 -12.81 0.93
C ARG A 113 6.92 -12.65 1.10
N ARG A 114 6.26 -13.74 1.47
CA ARG A 114 4.85 -13.75 1.89
C ARG A 114 4.73 -14.20 3.33
N TYR A 115 3.75 -13.65 4.03
CA TYR A 115 3.36 -14.01 5.38
C TYR A 115 1.84 -14.19 5.43
N ALA A 116 1.39 -15.23 6.11
CA ALA A 116 -0.02 -15.39 6.45
C ALA A 116 -0.38 -14.49 7.63
N VAL A 117 -1.52 -13.81 7.51
CA VAL A 117 -2.13 -12.95 8.52
C VAL A 117 -3.60 -13.37 8.66
N PRO A 118 -3.90 -14.40 9.45
CA PRO A 118 -5.22 -15.03 9.49
C PRO A 118 -6.26 -14.23 10.28
N VAL A 119 -5.82 -13.21 11.03
CA VAL A 119 -6.67 -12.39 11.90
C VAL A 119 -6.53 -10.92 11.57
N THR A 120 -7.61 -10.16 11.75
CA THR A 120 -7.68 -8.74 11.41
C THR A 120 -6.83 -7.85 12.32
N LYS A 121 -6.45 -8.35 13.50
CA LYS A 121 -5.65 -7.64 14.50
C LYS A 121 -4.54 -8.53 15.08
N PRO A 122 -3.50 -8.84 14.29
CA PRO A 122 -2.53 -9.88 14.61
C PRO A 122 -1.63 -9.51 15.80
N GLY A 123 -1.40 -10.45 16.71
CA GLY A 123 -0.30 -10.45 17.66
C GLY A 123 0.98 -11.06 17.06
N ALA A 124 2.04 -11.13 17.87
CA ALA A 124 3.36 -11.61 17.44
C ALA A 124 3.35 -13.03 16.84
N GLY A 125 2.49 -13.92 17.38
CA GLY A 125 2.37 -15.30 16.91
C GLY A 125 1.39 -15.51 15.74
N ASP A 126 0.62 -14.48 15.37
CA ASP A 126 -0.40 -14.62 14.34
C ASP A 126 0.16 -14.40 12.93
N ILE A 127 1.32 -13.75 12.81
CA ILE A 127 1.97 -13.51 11.51
C ILE A 127 3.01 -14.60 11.29
N THR A 128 2.71 -15.52 10.37
CA THR A 128 3.57 -16.66 10.08
C THR A 128 4.18 -16.51 8.70
N SER A 129 5.47 -16.85 8.55
CA SER A 129 6.12 -16.75 7.24
C SER A 129 5.73 -17.94 6.38
N ASP A 130 5.23 -17.64 5.18
CA ASP A 130 5.02 -18.62 4.10
C ASP A 130 6.31 -18.86 3.30
N GLY A 131 7.39 -18.14 3.62
CA GLY A 131 8.70 -18.26 3.00
C GLY A 131 9.02 -17.21 1.94
N VAL A 132 10.11 -17.47 1.22
CA VAL A 132 10.57 -16.65 0.09
C VAL A 132 9.74 -17.02 -1.15
N ILE A 133 9.15 -16.01 -1.79
CA ILE A 133 8.46 -16.15 -3.07
C ILE A 133 9.47 -16.22 -4.22
N GLY A 134 10.46 -15.33 -4.19
CA GLY A 134 11.53 -15.29 -5.18
C GLY A 134 12.53 -14.16 -4.91
N THR A 135 13.51 -14.04 -5.81
CA THR A 135 14.56 -13.00 -5.77
C THR A 135 14.57 -12.20 -7.08
N GLY A 136 15.30 -11.08 -7.10
CA GLY A 136 15.44 -10.23 -8.29
C GLY A 136 14.31 -9.22 -8.49
N PHE A 137 13.49 -8.97 -7.46
CA PHE A 137 12.45 -7.95 -7.51
C PHE A 137 13.07 -6.54 -7.45
N THR A 138 12.85 -5.73 -8.49
CA THR A 138 13.45 -4.39 -8.66
C THR A 138 12.50 -3.23 -8.37
N LEU A 139 11.39 -3.53 -7.71
CA LEU A 139 10.37 -2.54 -7.38
C LEU A 139 10.88 -1.52 -6.36
N LYS A 140 10.52 -0.25 -6.57
CA LYS A 140 10.72 0.84 -5.60
C LYS A 140 9.43 1.26 -4.88
N THR A 141 8.29 0.76 -5.35
CA THR A 141 6.97 0.91 -4.71
C THR A 141 6.28 -0.46 -4.71
N LEU A 142 5.36 -0.69 -3.77
CA LEU A 142 4.60 -1.93 -3.70
C LEU A 142 3.20 -1.65 -3.14
N THR A 143 2.20 -2.16 -3.83
CA THR A 143 0.81 -2.28 -3.34
C THR A 143 0.24 -3.62 -3.79
N ALA A 144 -0.88 -4.03 -3.20
CA ALA A 144 -1.70 -5.10 -3.76
C ALA A 144 -2.91 -4.49 -4.48
N THR A 145 -3.29 -5.05 -5.62
CA THR A 145 -4.51 -4.67 -6.36
C THR A 145 -5.67 -5.61 -6.06
N GLY A 146 -5.36 -6.77 -5.49
CA GLY A 146 -6.31 -7.77 -5.02
C GLY A 146 -5.55 -8.99 -4.47
N PRO A 147 -6.28 -10.06 -4.09
CA PRO A 147 -5.67 -11.28 -3.59
C PRO A 147 -4.63 -11.81 -4.56
N ASP A 148 -3.41 -12.07 -4.06
CA ASP A 148 -2.28 -12.60 -4.83
C ASP A 148 -1.78 -11.73 -6.01
N TRP A 149 -2.28 -10.49 -6.14
CA TRP A 149 -1.86 -9.56 -7.19
C TRP A 149 -1.17 -8.34 -6.60
N LEU A 150 0.09 -8.16 -7.01
CA LEU A 150 0.94 -7.05 -6.58
C LEU A 150 1.19 -6.10 -7.75
N LEU A 151 1.34 -4.83 -7.44
CA LEU A 151 1.65 -3.78 -8.40
C LEU A 151 2.73 -2.86 -7.83
N GLY A 152 3.63 -2.42 -8.69
CA GLY A 152 4.67 -1.50 -8.28
C GLY A 152 5.41 -0.88 -9.46
N THR A 153 6.21 0.12 -9.16
CA THR A 153 7.03 0.86 -10.12
C THR A 153 8.50 0.55 -9.94
N THR A 154 9.28 0.67 -11.01
CA THR A 154 10.74 0.56 -10.97
C THR A 154 11.40 1.94 -11.04
N SER A 155 12.69 2.03 -10.71
CA SER A 155 13.48 3.24 -10.91
C SER A 155 13.63 3.63 -12.39
N GLY A 156 13.60 2.64 -13.30
CA GLY A 156 13.58 2.86 -14.75
C GLY A 156 12.24 3.35 -15.31
N GLY A 157 11.19 3.40 -14.48
CA GLY A 157 9.90 3.99 -14.82
C GLY A 157 8.84 3.01 -15.33
N ALA A 158 9.13 1.71 -15.35
CA ALA A 158 8.12 0.71 -15.68
C ALA A 158 7.08 0.56 -14.55
N LEU A 159 5.84 0.28 -14.93
CA LEU A 159 4.77 -0.21 -14.06
C LEU A 159 4.68 -1.73 -14.23
N LEU A 160 4.88 -2.48 -13.16
CA LEU A 160 4.90 -3.94 -13.16
C LEU A 160 3.78 -4.49 -12.29
N SER A 161 3.11 -5.52 -12.82
CA SER A 161 2.15 -6.34 -12.08
C SER A 161 2.72 -7.74 -11.87
N TYR A 162 2.43 -8.34 -10.72
CA TYR A 162 2.83 -9.70 -10.40
C TYR A 162 1.63 -10.50 -9.91
N ARG A 163 1.49 -11.72 -10.43
CA ARG A 163 0.57 -12.72 -9.86
C ARG A 163 1.38 -13.75 -9.08
N ILE A 164 1.11 -13.88 -7.79
CA ILE A 164 1.85 -14.75 -6.88
C ILE A 164 1.03 -16.00 -6.55
N ARG A 165 1.43 -17.16 -7.04
CA ARG A 165 0.77 -18.43 -6.69
C ARG A 165 1.49 -19.15 -5.55
N GLY A 166 2.80 -18.95 -5.44
CA GLY A 166 3.61 -19.45 -4.34
C GLY A 166 5.10 -19.26 -4.56
N ALA A 167 5.91 -19.93 -3.73
CA ALA A 167 7.36 -19.94 -3.88
C ALA A 167 7.78 -20.52 -5.24
N GLY A 168 8.53 -19.74 -6.03
CA GLY A 168 8.94 -20.12 -7.37
C GLY A 168 7.83 -20.19 -8.43
N ASP A 169 6.56 -19.99 -8.05
CA ASP A 169 5.41 -19.93 -8.97
C ASP A 169 4.78 -18.54 -8.91
N TRP A 170 5.26 -17.68 -9.80
CA TRP A 170 4.74 -16.35 -9.99
C TRP A 170 4.94 -15.90 -11.44
N SER A 171 4.16 -14.91 -11.85
CA SER A 171 4.24 -14.31 -13.18
C SER A 171 4.50 -12.82 -13.04
N ARG A 172 5.37 -12.26 -13.88
CA ARG A 172 5.63 -10.82 -14.00
C ARG A 172 5.02 -10.32 -15.30
N TYR A 173 4.34 -9.19 -15.22
CA TYR A 173 3.77 -8.47 -16.33
C TYR A 173 4.28 -7.03 -16.32
N GLU A 174 4.60 -6.51 -17.50
CA GLU A 174 4.94 -5.10 -17.67
C GLU A 174 3.75 -4.38 -18.29
N LEU A 175 3.04 -3.59 -17.49
CA LEU A 175 1.83 -2.90 -17.95
C LEU A 175 2.18 -1.62 -18.71
N ARG A 176 3.29 -0.98 -18.33
CA ARG A 176 3.89 0.19 -19.00
C ARG A 176 5.40 0.12 -18.86
N SER A 177 6.12 0.52 -19.92
CA SER A 177 7.59 0.48 -19.96
C SER A 177 8.28 1.71 -19.36
N GLY A 178 7.56 2.82 -19.16
CA GLY A 178 8.15 4.08 -18.70
C GLY A 178 7.12 5.06 -18.15
N THR A 179 7.61 6.21 -17.66
CA THR A 179 6.91 7.37 -17.04
C THR A 179 6.47 7.23 -15.57
N TRP A 180 6.52 6.03 -14.99
CA TRP A 180 6.10 5.80 -13.59
C TRP A 180 7.21 6.06 -12.56
N GLN A 181 8.41 6.47 -12.99
CA GLN A 181 9.52 6.77 -12.09
C GLN A 181 9.27 8.02 -11.23
N VAL A 182 8.28 8.84 -11.55
CA VAL A 182 7.93 10.03 -10.78
C VAL A 182 7.29 9.70 -9.42
N PHE A 183 6.73 8.49 -9.27
CA PHE A 183 6.03 8.11 -8.06
C PHE A 183 6.97 7.60 -6.98
N GLY A 184 6.88 8.21 -5.81
CA GLY A 184 7.52 7.74 -4.59
C GLY A 184 6.71 6.64 -3.90
N ARG A 185 5.38 6.66 -4.04
CA ARG A 185 4.47 5.62 -3.50
C ARG A 185 3.39 5.30 -4.54
N LEU A 186 2.94 4.06 -4.53
CA LEU A 186 1.80 3.59 -5.32
C LEU A 186 0.84 2.89 -4.36
N LEU A 187 -0.45 3.19 -4.47
CA LEU A 187 -1.48 2.72 -3.55
C LEU A 187 -2.63 2.13 -4.35
N SER A 188 -3.27 1.08 -3.83
CA SER A 188 -4.54 0.59 -4.36
C SER A 188 -5.41 0.05 -3.23
N ALA A 189 -6.69 0.40 -3.29
CA ALA A 189 -7.72 -0.12 -2.38
C ALA A 189 -8.54 -1.24 -3.03
N GLY A 190 -8.16 -1.72 -4.22
CA GLY A 190 -8.93 -2.65 -5.05
C GLY A 190 -9.55 -1.99 -6.28
N GLY A 191 -10.40 -2.74 -6.98
CA GLY A 191 -11.22 -2.27 -8.11
C GLY A 191 -10.45 -1.73 -9.32
N GLY A 192 -9.18 -2.12 -9.48
CA GLY A 192 -8.35 -1.62 -10.58
C GLY A 192 -8.00 -0.13 -10.48
N VAL A 193 -8.16 0.49 -9.30
CA VAL A 193 -7.82 1.90 -9.10
C VAL A 193 -6.46 2.02 -8.44
N TYR A 194 -5.58 2.82 -9.05
CA TYR A 194 -4.22 3.05 -8.57
C TYR A 194 -4.01 4.53 -8.27
N PHE A 195 -3.33 4.84 -7.17
CA PHE A 195 -2.97 6.20 -6.80
C PHE A 195 -1.46 6.35 -6.68
N GLY A 196 -0.89 7.26 -7.47
CA GLY A 196 0.53 7.58 -7.47
C GLY A 196 0.80 8.87 -6.71
N HIS A 197 1.59 8.79 -5.65
CA HIS A 197 2.08 9.96 -4.90
C HIS A 197 3.46 10.36 -5.42
N ASN A 198 3.61 11.62 -5.83
CA ASN A 198 4.84 12.15 -6.42
C ASN A 198 5.66 12.97 -5.41
N ALA A 199 6.89 13.31 -5.79
CA ALA A 199 7.82 14.05 -4.93
C ALA A 199 7.38 15.50 -4.65
N GLU A 200 6.57 16.07 -5.54
CA GLU A 200 5.99 17.41 -5.43
C GLU A 200 4.82 17.46 -4.44
N GLY A 201 4.42 16.30 -3.87
CA GLY A 201 3.34 16.18 -2.90
C GLY A 201 1.95 16.12 -3.53
N GLY A 202 1.85 15.83 -4.82
CA GLY A 202 0.61 15.56 -5.52
C GLY A 202 0.21 14.08 -5.45
N LEU A 203 -1.08 13.83 -5.71
CA LEU A 203 -1.65 12.50 -5.87
C LEU A 203 -2.37 12.42 -7.21
N LEU A 204 -1.99 11.44 -8.01
CA LEU A 204 -2.58 11.13 -9.31
C LEU A 204 -3.34 9.81 -9.24
N ARG A 205 -4.45 9.71 -9.95
CA ARG A 205 -5.30 8.52 -10.04
C ARG A 205 -5.23 7.91 -11.43
N TYR A 206 -5.22 6.58 -11.46
CA TYR A 206 -5.30 5.76 -12.66
C TYR A 206 -6.36 4.68 -12.46
N THR A 207 -6.91 4.18 -13.56
CA THR A 207 -7.82 3.03 -13.56
C THR A 207 -7.37 1.98 -14.54
N ASP A 208 -7.65 0.74 -14.22
CA ASP A 208 -7.37 -0.46 -14.99
C ASP A 208 -8.65 -1.29 -14.95
N ALA A 209 -9.27 -1.51 -16.11
CA ALA A 209 -10.57 -2.16 -16.17
C ALA A 209 -10.48 -3.65 -15.82
N ASN A 210 -9.32 -4.27 -16.03
CA ASN A 210 -9.06 -5.65 -15.69
C ASN A 210 -7.66 -5.80 -15.07
N PRO A 211 -7.49 -5.47 -13.78
CA PRO A 211 -6.20 -5.48 -13.10
C PRO A 211 -5.57 -6.89 -12.94
N TYR A 212 -6.23 -7.93 -13.47
CA TYR A 212 -5.90 -9.34 -13.30
C TYR A 212 -5.58 -10.08 -14.62
N ASP A 213 -5.43 -9.37 -15.74
CA ASP A 213 -5.06 -9.98 -17.02
C ASP A 213 -3.57 -9.84 -17.38
N GLY A 214 -2.83 -9.02 -16.63
CA GLY A 214 -1.42 -8.75 -16.91
C GLY A 214 -1.18 -7.86 -18.13
N SER A 215 -2.20 -7.12 -18.58
CA SER A 215 -2.17 -6.19 -19.69
C SER A 215 -2.27 -4.76 -19.17
N GLY A 216 -1.66 -3.81 -19.89
CA GLY A 216 -1.91 -2.39 -19.65
C GLY A 216 -2.87 -1.76 -20.67
N ALA A 217 -3.48 -2.55 -21.56
CA ALA A 217 -4.23 -2.01 -22.71
C ALA A 217 -5.43 -1.13 -22.29
N ASP A 218 -6.00 -1.43 -21.12
CA ASP A 218 -7.15 -0.80 -20.48
C ASP A 218 -6.77 0.09 -19.29
N LEU A 219 -5.47 0.30 -19.04
CA LEU A 219 -4.99 1.32 -18.11
C LEU A 219 -5.29 2.73 -18.65
N ARG A 220 -5.88 3.60 -17.82
CA ARG A 220 -6.31 4.97 -18.11
C ARG A 220 -5.81 5.95 -17.03
N GLY A 221 -5.81 7.25 -17.37
CA GLY A 221 -5.26 8.34 -16.54
C GLY A 221 -3.92 8.89 -17.07
N PRO A 222 -3.23 9.75 -16.30
CA PRO A 222 -3.61 10.19 -14.95
C PRO A 222 -4.76 11.19 -14.92
N ASP A 223 -5.60 11.06 -13.90
CA ASP A 223 -6.45 12.14 -13.40
C ASP A 223 -5.80 12.74 -12.13
N THR A 224 -5.87 14.05 -11.96
CA THR A 224 -5.33 14.70 -10.75
C THR A 224 -6.34 14.57 -9.61
N VAL A 225 -5.94 13.94 -8.50
CA VAL A 225 -6.68 14.00 -7.22
C VAL A 225 -6.36 15.31 -6.53
N ASP A 226 -5.07 15.55 -6.27
CA ASP A 226 -4.57 16.82 -5.76
C ASP A 226 -3.23 17.13 -6.41
N ALA A 227 -2.99 18.39 -6.76
CA ALA A 227 -1.70 18.82 -7.30
C ALA A 227 -0.59 18.89 -6.23
N GLN A 228 -0.98 19.05 -4.96
CA GLN A 228 -0.09 19.20 -3.80
C GLN A 228 -0.82 18.80 -2.49
N GLY A 229 -0.14 18.88 -1.36
CA GLY A 229 -0.75 18.70 -0.03
C GLY A 229 -0.66 17.29 0.55
N TRP A 230 0.07 16.38 -0.10
CA TRP A 230 0.46 15.07 0.41
C TRP A 230 1.92 15.08 0.84
N SER A 231 2.16 15.18 2.15
CA SER A 231 3.50 15.29 2.75
C SER A 231 3.95 14.03 3.51
N GLN A 232 3.19 12.96 3.41
CA GLN A 232 3.49 11.69 4.07
C GLN A 232 4.74 11.05 3.47
N VAL A 233 5.60 10.52 4.34
CA VAL A 233 6.82 9.81 3.94
C VAL A 233 6.57 8.32 3.69
N VAL A 234 5.49 7.76 4.24
CA VAL A 234 4.96 6.43 3.88
C VAL A 234 3.45 6.51 3.79
N LEU A 235 2.87 5.74 2.87
CA LEU A 235 1.42 5.68 2.62
C LEU A 235 1.02 4.23 2.35
N SER A 236 -0.18 3.85 2.77
CA SER A 236 -0.84 2.59 2.41
C SER A 236 -2.34 2.79 2.32
N ALA A 237 -2.97 2.14 1.34
CA ALA A 237 -4.41 2.06 1.22
C ALA A 237 -4.97 0.89 2.04
N GLN A 238 -6.18 1.04 2.56
CA GLN A 238 -6.98 -0.07 3.05
C GLN A 238 -7.48 -0.90 1.85
N PRO A 239 -7.22 -2.21 1.79
CA PRO A 239 -7.69 -3.04 0.69
C PRO A 239 -9.19 -3.34 0.79
N GLY A 240 -9.81 -3.63 -0.35
CA GLY A 240 -11.19 -4.09 -0.46
C GLY A 240 -12.26 -3.02 -0.19
N THR A 241 -11.90 -1.74 -0.24
CA THR A 241 -12.86 -0.62 -0.06
C THR A 241 -13.31 0.01 -1.39
N VAL A 242 -12.77 -0.48 -2.51
CA VAL A 242 -13.06 -0.04 -3.88
C VAL A 242 -13.37 -1.27 -4.74
N GLY A 243 -14.39 -1.17 -5.58
CA GLY A 243 -14.88 -2.22 -6.46
C GLY A 243 -15.34 -1.68 -7.81
#